data_AF-A0A0U2Q7T0-F1
#
_entry.id   AF-A0A0U2Q7T0-F1
#
_cell.length_a   1.000
_cell.length_b   1.000
_cell.length_c   1.000
_cell.angle_alpha   90.00
_cell.angle_beta   90.00
_cell.angle_gamma   90.00
#
_symmetry.space_group_name_H-M   'P 1'
#
loop_
_entity.id
_entity.type
_entity.pdbx_description
1 polymer ?
#
loop_
_entity_poly.entity_id
_entity_poly.type
_entity_poly.pdbx_seq_one_letter_code
_entity_poly.pdbx_strand_id
1 'polypeptide(L)'
;GYELRPEGGRSPLESATEWVTTTCPKCGGDAMRDTDTMDTFVDSSWYYLRYASADDHTQAFDVERVRRWLPVDEYVGGVEHAILHLLYSRFFTKVLNDMGMLDFSEPFLRLTNQGQVIMDGASMSKTKGNLVNLQEEIGKYGADAVRLTMLFAGPPEEDIDWADVSPTGSVKWLSRVWRVASDIGAAGKDSDPTTGDPEIRAAVHKLIADATTQTDAHRFNVAIARLMELTSLLRRSVDADALSSPAGAAAVREGAGALARMLSIFAPFAAEEIWELLGNEPSVVHAGWPTADPALLVEDTVTCIVQVAGKLRDKFDG
;
A
#
# COMPACT_ATOMS: atom_id res chain seq x y z
N GLY A 1 -0.70 -39.14 14.48
CA GLY A 1 -1.30 -37.78 14.52
C GLY A 1 -2.83 -37.76 14.69
N TYR A 2 -3.53 -38.89 14.61
CA TYR A 2 -5.00 -38.98 14.72
C TYR A 2 -5.51 -39.56 16.06
N GLU A 3 -4.64 -39.77 17.05
CA GLU A 3 -4.97 -40.53 18.28
C GLU A 3 -5.68 -39.72 19.36
N LEU A 4 -5.69 -38.38 19.28
CA LEU A 4 -6.28 -37.50 20.29
C LEU A 4 -7.67 -36.98 19.86
N ARG A 5 -8.60 -37.87 19.48
CA ARG A 5 -10.00 -37.49 19.22
C ARG A 5 -10.94 -38.27 20.14
N PRO A 6 -11.09 -37.83 21.40
CA PRO A 6 -12.01 -38.47 22.31
C PRO A 6 -13.46 -38.32 21.81
N GLU A 7 -14.27 -39.36 22.02
CA GLU A 7 -15.70 -39.32 21.67
C GLU A 7 -16.47 -38.34 22.57
N GLY A 8 -17.51 -37.71 22.00
CA GLY A 8 -18.45 -36.88 22.76
C GLY A 8 -18.07 -35.40 22.92
N GLY A 9 -17.21 -34.84 22.06
CA GLY A 9 -16.90 -33.41 22.04
C GLY A 9 -15.93 -32.94 23.13
N ARG A 10 -15.23 -33.88 23.77
CA ARG A 10 -14.19 -33.61 24.77
C ARG A 10 -12.92 -33.02 24.15
N SER A 11 -12.13 -32.31 24.95
CA SER A 11 -10.88 -31.73 24.45
C SER A 11 -9.89 -32.84 24.08
N PRO A 12 -9.22 -32.76 22.91
CA PRO A 12 -8.12 -33.66 22.55
C PRO A 12 -7.07 -33.83 23.65
N LEU A 13 -6.76 -32.77 24.40
CA LEU A 13 -5.73 -32.77 25.44
C LEU A 13 -6.10 -33.62 26.65
N GLU A 14 -7.38 -33.90 26.89
CA GLU A 14 -7.80 -34.82 27.95
C GLU A 14 -7.24 -36.23 27.75
N SER A 15 -7.07 -36.65 26.49
CA SER A 15 -6.53 -37.98 26.16
C SER A 15 -5.01 -38.06 26.27
N ALA A 16 -4.31 -36.94 26.43
CA ALA A 16 -2.87 -36.88 26.64
C ALA A 16 -2.52 -37.00 28.15
N THR A 17 -2.73 -38.18 28.73
CA THR A 17 -2.63 -38.43 30.18
C THR A 17 -1.27 -38.05 30.78
N GLU A 18 -0.18 -38.25 30.05
CA GLU A 18 1.17 -37.84 30.46
C GLU A 18 1.34 -36.31 30.53
N TRP A 19 0.66 -35.56 29.66
CA TRP A 19 0.75 -34.11 29.61
C TRP A 19 -0.17 -33.46 30.66
N VAL A 20 -1.42 -33.94 30.77
CA VAL A 20 -2.43 -33.36 31.65
C VAL A 20 -2.09 -33.59 33.13
N THR A 21 -1.46 -34.72 33.46
CA THR A 21 -1.06 -35.02 34.85
C THR A 21 0.14 -34.16 35.23
N THR A 22 0.02 -33.41 36.31
CA THR A 22 1.09 -32.53 36.80
C THR A 22 1.05 -32.40 38.32
N THR A 23 1.92 -31.56 38.89
CA THR A 23 1.92 -31.26 40.32
C THR A 23 1.45 -29.84 40.57
N CYS A 24 0.72 -29.63 41.67
CA CYS A 24 0.27 -28.30 42.05
C CYS A 24 1.48 -27.44 42.45
N PRO A 25 1.73 -26.28 41.80
CA PRO A 25 2.88 -25.44 42.14
C PRO A 25 2.77 -24.77 43.53
N LYS A 26 1.63 -24.89 44.21
CA LYS A 26 1.39 -24.32 45.55
C LYS A 26 1.59 -25.32 46.69
N CYS A 27 1.10 -26.56 46.55
CA CYS A 27 1.15 -27.56 47.63
C CYS A 27 1.97 -28.82 47.30
N GLY A 28 2.38 -29.00 46.03
CA GLY A 28 3.15 -30.17 45.58
C GLY A 28 2.36 -31.46 45.39
N GLY A 29 1.06 -31.49 45.67
CA GLY A 29 0.20 -32.65 45.44
C GLY A 29 -0.16 -32.87 43.96
N ASP A 30 -0.78 -34.01 43.68
CA ASP A 30 -1.26 -34.37 42.34
C ASP A 30 -2.28 -33.35 41.82
N ALA A 31 -2.10 -32.93 40.57
CA ALA A 31 -2.93 -31.95 39.90
C ALA A 31 -3.12 -32.29 38.42
N MET A 32 -4.06 -31.59 37.78
CA MET A 32 -4.30 -31.69 36.35
C MET A 32 -4.17 -30.31 35.70
N ARG A 33 -3.58 -30.26 34.51
CA ARG A 33 -3.59 -29.06 33.67
C ARG A 33 -5.00 -28.79 33.16
N ASP A 34 -5.27 -27.53 32.90
CA ASP A 34 -6.43 -27.16 32.07
C ASP A 34 -6.24 -27.74 30.67
N THR A 35 -7.26 -28.43 30.17
CA THR A 35 -7.25 -29.09 28.86
C THR A 35 -7.89 -28.24 27.76
N ASP A 36 -8.51 -27.12 28.12
CA ASP A 36 -9.07 -26.18 27.17
C ASP A 36 -7.96 -25.32 26.57
N THR A 37 -8.19 -24.87 25.35
CA THR A 37 -7.31 -23.96 24.64
C THR A 37 -7.96 -22.59 24.57
N MET A 38 -7.14 -21.54 24.62
CA MET A 38 -7.63 -20.20 24.34
C MET A 38 -8.14 -20.11 22.90
N ASP A 39 -9.21 -19.34 22.71
CA ASP A 39 -9.74 -19.03 21.38
C ASP A 39 -8.75 -18.16 20.59
N THR A 40 -8.76 -18.27 19.27
CA THR A 40 -7.85 -17.52 18.38
C THR A 40 -7.98 -15.99 18.49
N PHE A 41 -9.12 -15.48 18.98
CA PHE A 41 -9.28 -14.06 19.27
C PHE A 41 -8.47 -13.58 20.48
N VAL A 42 -8.01 -14.47 21.36
CA VAL A 42 -7.03 -14.10 22.37
C VAL A 42 -5.73 -13.69 21.68
N ASP A 43 -5.20 -14.50 20.78
CA ASP A 43 -3.94 -14.22 20.08
C ASP A 43 -4.03 -12.95 19.23
N SER A 44 -5.10 -12.83 18.44
CA SER A 44 -5.30 -11.68 17.54
C SER A 44 -5.73 -10.39 18.24
N SER A 45 -5.98 -10.40 19.55
CA SER A 45 -6.34 -9.19 20.30
C SER A 45 -5.15 -8.29 20.65
N TRP A 46 -3.91 -8.80 20.55
CA TRP A 46 -2.71 -8.06 20.97
C TRP A 46 -1.48 -8.26 20.08
N TYR A 47 -1.59 -9.02 18.97
CA TYR A 47 -0.47 -9.30 18.08
C TYR A 47 0.25 -8.05 17.54
N TYR A 48 -0.48 -6.94 17.35
CA TYR A 48 0.08 -5.66 16.91
C TYR A 48 1.07 -5.07 17.93
N LEU A 49 0.89 -5.35 19.24
CA LEU A 49 1.86 -5.00 20.28
C LEU A 49 3.12 -5.86 20.16
N ARG A 50 2.95 -7.16 19.85
CA ARG A 50 4.06 -8.12 19.74
C ARG A 50 5.03 -7.78 18.61
N TYR A 51 4.57 -7.17 17.51
CA TYR A 51 5.44 -6.82 16.40
C TYR A 51 6.62 -5.91 16.78
N ALA A 52 6.47 -5.06 17.81
CA ALA A 52 7.54 -4.17 18.26
C ALA A 52 8.76 -4.91 18.83
N SER A 53 8.59 -6.17 19.27
CA SER A 53 9.64 -6.98 19.88
C SER A 53 9.43 -8.48 19.63
N ALA A 54 9.11 -8.85 18.39
CA ALA A 54 8.80 -10.22 18.02
C ALA A 54 9.96 -11.20 18.29
N ASP A 55 11.19 -10.67 18.33
CA ASP A 55 12.47 -11.34 18.59
C ASP A 55 12.77 -11.59 20.08
N ASP A 56 12.03 -10.98 21.00
CA ASP A 56 12.27 -11.12 22.44
C ASP A 56 11.41 -12.23 23.06
N HIS A 57 12.04 -13.34 23.45
CA HIS A 57 11.34 -14.50 24.03
C HIS A 57 11.19 -14.45 25.56
N THR A 58 11.61 -13.37 26.22
CA THR A 58 11.60 -13.25 27.70
C THR A 58 10.37 -12.54 28.24
N GLN A 59 9.65 -11.81 27.39
CA GLN A 59 8.46 -11.03 27.74
C GLN A 59 7.44 -11.06 26.60
N ALA A 60 6.19 -10.68 26.89
CA ALA A 60 5.13 -10.62 25.89
C ALA A 60 5.43 -9.55 24.83
N PHE A 61 5.78 -8.34 25.25
CA PHE A 61 6.27 -7.26 24.39
C PHE A 61 7.11 -6.25 25.19
N ASP A 62 8.04 -5.57 24.52
CA ASP A 62 8.82 -4.48 25.09
C ASP A 62 7.99 -3.18 25.11
N VAL A 63 7.71 -2.68 26.31
CA VAL A 63 6.86 -1.49 26.53
C VAL A 63 7.47 -0.23 25.90
N GLU A 64 8.78 -0.03 25.94
CA GLU A 64 9.41 1.17 25.37
C GLU A 64 9.41 1.12 23.85
N ARG A 65 9.59 -0.07 23.25
CA ARG A 65 9.45 -0.23 21.80
C ARG A 65 8.01 -0.02 21.34
N VAL A 66 7.03 -0.49 22.11
CA VAL A 66 5.61 -0.24 21.84
C VAL A 66 5.31 1.26 21.84
N ARG A 67 5.76 2.02 22.85
CA ARG A 67 5.56 3.48 22.90
C ARG A 67 6.12 4.25 21.71
N ARG A 68 7.15 3.70 21.04
CA ARG A 68 7.73 4.32 19.85
C ARG A 68 6.87 4.15 18.59
N TRP A 69 6.18 3.02 18.47
CA TRP A 69 5.52 2.60 17.22
C TRP A 69 4.00 2.63 17.28
N LEU A 70 3.42 2.68 18.48
CA LEU A 70 1.99 2.55 18.70
C LEU A 70 1.43 3.79 19.42
N PRO A 71 0.11 4.07 19.27
CA PRO A 71 -0.91 3.29 18.56
C PRO A 71 -0.71 3.23 17.04
N VAL A 72 -1.32 2.26 16.37
CA VAL A 72 -1.20 2.10 14.91
C VAL A 72 -1.86 3.30 14.22
N ASP A 73 -1.13 4.00 13.36
CA ASP A 73 -1.63 5.18 12.65
C ASP A 73 -2.75 4.89 11.65
N GLU A 74 -2.66 3.74 10.97
CA GLU A 74 -3.58 3.28 9.94
C GLU A 74 -3.72 1.75 10.01
N TYR A 75 -4.92 1.26 10.28
CA TYR A 75 -5.23 -0.16 10.28
C TYR A 75 -6.18 -0.47 9.12
N VAL A 76 -5.78 -1.39 8.23
CA VAL A 76 -6.58 -1.80 7.06
C VAL A 76 -7.08 -3.22 7.28
N GLY A 77 -8.40 -3.41 7.30
CA GLY A 77 -9.00 -4.72 7.54
C GLY A 77 -10.49 -4.77 7.19
N GLY A 78 -11.00 -5.95 6.85
CA GLY A 78 -12.38 -6.08 6.37
C GLY A 78 -13.42 -5.83 7.46
N VAL A 79 -14.60 -5.34 7.04
CA VAL A 79 -15.70 -4.97 7.94
C VAL A 79 -16.24 -6.16 8.76
N GLU A 80 -16.01 -7.39 8.30
CA GLU A 80 -16.39 -8.62 8.98
C GLU A 80 -15.81 -8.76 10.40
N HIS A 81 -14.74 -8.03 10.71
CA HIS A 81 -14.08 -8.05 12.02
C HIS A 81 -14.62 -7.02 13.02
N ALA A 82 -15.64 -6.23 12.66
CA ALA A 82 -16.18 -5.12 13.46
C ALA A 82 -16.58 -5.49 14.90
N ILE A 83 -17.25 -6.64 15.09
CA ILE A 83 -17.75 -7.07 16.42
C ILE A 83 -16.94 -8.21 17.05
N LEU A 84 -15.80 -8.57 16.43
CA LEU A 84 -14.91 -9.62 16.92
C LEU A 84 -13.54 -9.02 17.21
N HIS A 85 -12.56 -9.26 16.33
CA HIS A 85 -11.18 -8.81 16.48
C HIS A 85 -11.07 -7.32 16.84
N LEU A 86 -11.83 -6.43 16.18
CA LEU A 86 -11.77 -4.99 16.47
C LEU A 86 -12.28 -4.65 17.88
N LEU A 87 -13.29 -5.37 18.37
CA LEU A 87 -13.77 -5.21 19.74
C LEU A 87 -12.76 -5.78 20.75
N TYR A 88 -12.26 -7.00 20.51
CA TYR A 88 -11.31 -7.65 21.40
C TYR A 88 -9.98 -6.90 21.49
N SER A 89 -9.50 -6.33 20.39
CA SER A 89 -8.28 -5.51 20.36
C SER A 89 -8.43 -4.26 21.24
N ARG A 90 -9.57 -3.57 21.14
CA ARG A 90 -9.87 -2.42 21.99
C ARG A 90 -9.98 -2.81 23.46
N PHE A 91 -10.64 -3.92 23.76
CA PHE A 91 -10.75 -4.44 25.13
C PHE A 91 -9.37 -4.75 25.72
N PHE A 92 -8.54 -5.51 25.02
CA PHE A 92 -7.19 -5.85 25.48
C PHE A 92 -6.32 -4.61 25.66
N THR A 93 -6.38 -3.65 24.74
CA THR A 93 -5.65 -2.38 24.85
C THR A 93 -6.03 -1.63 26.13
N LYS A 94 -7.32 -1.55 26.47
CA LYS A 94 -7.79 -0.88 27.68
C LYS A 94 -7.34 -1.60 28.94
N VAL A 95 -7.43 -2.94 28.97
CA VAL A 95 -6.91 -3.74 30.11
C VAL A 95 -5.42 -3.50 30.31
N LEU A 96 -4.62 -3.51 29.24
CA LEU A 96 -3.18 -3.29 29.33
C LEU A 96 -2.82 -1.84 29.71
N ASN A 97 -3.64 -0.87 29.28
CA ASN A 97 -3.53 0.52 29.72
C ASN A 97 -3.84 0.66 31.23
N ASP A 98 -4.92 0.04 31.72
CA ASP A 98 -5.26 0.02 33.16
C ASP A 98 -4.17 -0.65 34.01
N MET A 99 -3.46 -1.63 33.44
CA MET A 99 -2.29 -2.28 34.05
C MET A 99 -1.01 -1.43 33.99
N GLY A 100 -1.04 -0.25 33.37
CA GLY A 100 0.10 0.65 33.21
C GLY A 100 1.14 0.20 32.17
N MET A 101 0.79 -0.77 31.32
CA MET A 101 1.69 -1.30 30.29
C MET A 101 1.65 -0.48 28.99
N LEU A 102 0.58 0.27 28.76
CA LEU A 102 0.39 1.14 27.60
C LEU A 102 0.04 2.56 28.06
N ASP A 103 0.46 3.58 27.31
CA ASP A 103 0.11 4.99 27.52
C ASP A 103 -1.01 5.50 26.60
N PHE A 104 -1.61 4.60 25.82
CA PHE A 104 -2.76 4.84 24.96
C PHE A 104 -3.90 3.86 25.28
N SER A 105 -5.14 4.25 24.96
CA SER A 105 -6.35 3.47 25.28
C SER A 105 -7.13 2.96 24.05
N GLU A 106 -6.69 3.30 22.84
CA GLU A 106 -7.23 2.80 21.57
C GLU A 106 -6.06 2.32 20.69
N PRO A 107 -6.13 1.11 20.10
CA PRO A 107 -5.00 0.52 19.38
C PRO A 107 -4.77 1.09 17.99
N PHE A 108 -5.82 1.64 17.35
CA PHE A 108 -5.81 2.07 15.95
C PHE A 108 -6.35 3.50 15.86
N LEU A 109 -5.57 4.45 15.32
CA LEU A 109 -5.98 5.85 15.16
C LEU A 109 -6.95 6.03 13.98
N ARG A 110 -6.71 5.30 12.90
CA ARG A 110 -7.56 5.23 11.71
C ARG A 110 -7.81 3.78 11.34
N LEU A 111 -9.01 3.52 10.85
CA LEU A 111 -9.46 2.23 10.36
C LEU A 111 -10.00 2.42 8.94
N THR A 112 -9.38 1.76 7.97
CA THR A 112 -9.88 1.67 6.60
C THR A 112 -10.41 0.26 6.37
N ASN A 113 -11.71 0.18 6.07
CA ASN A 113 -12.32 -1.09 5.71
C ASN A 113 -12.21 -1.27 4.19
N GLN A 114 -11.28 -2.10 3.73
CA GLN A 114 -11.18 -2.37 2.30
C GLN A 114 -12.40 -3.15 1.80
N GLY A 115 -12.82 -2.85 0.57
CA GLY A 115 -13.85 -3.62 -0.12
C GLY A 115 -13.40 -5.05 -0.42
N GLN A 116 -14.37 -5.89 -0.75
CA GLN A 116 -14.11 -7.27 -1.14
C GLN A 116 -13.67 -7.35 -2.60
N VAL A 117 -12.76 -8.29 -2.89
CA VAL A 117 -12.52 -8.73 -4.26
C VAL A 117 -13.50 -9.86 -4.58
N ILE A 118 -14.40 -9.60 -5.51
CA ILE A 118 -15.48 -10.50 -5.94
C ILE A 118 -15.25 -10.99 -7.37
N MET A 119 -16.05 -11.96 -7.82
CA MET A 119 -16.04 -12.45 -9.20
C MET A 119 -17.48 -12.61 -9.68
N ASP A 120 -17.82 -11.96 -10.79
CA ASP A 120 -19.14 -12.00 -11.43
C ASP A 120 -20.27 -11.64 -10.44
N GLY A 121 -20.07 -10.58 -9.66
CA GLY A 121 -21.02 -10.07 -8.67
C GLY A 121 -21.14 -10.92 -7.40
N ALA A 122 -20.25 -11.89 -7.18
CA ALA A 122 -20.33 -12.82 -6.04
C ALA A 122 -19.00 -12.97 -5.30
N SER A 123 -19.03 -13.02 -3.96
CA SER A 123 -17.85 -13.33 -3.15
C SER A 123 -17.21 -14.65 -3.58
N MET A 124 -15.89 -14.65 -3.73
CA MET A 124 -15.13 -15.80 -4.21
C MET A 124 -15.13 -16.95 -3.19
N SER A 125 -15.37 -18.19 -3.63
CA SER A 125 -15.25 -19.37 -2.77
C SER A 125 -14.91 -20.64 -3.54
N LYS A 126 -14.28 -21.61 -2.84
CA LYS A 126 -14.02 -22.95 -3.41
C LYS A 126 -15.30 -23.65 -3.87
N THR A 127 -16.39 -23.48 -3.15
CA THR A 127 -17.68 -24.12 -3.46
C THR A 127 -18.35 -23.55 -4.70
N LYS A 128 -18.14 -22.28 -5.00
CA LYS A 128 -18.68 -21.61 -6.20
C LYS A 128 -17.80 -21.81 -7.43
N GLY A 129 -16.54 -22.24 -7.26
CA GLY A 129 -15.61 -22.44 -8.37
C GLY A 129 -15.14 -21.15 -9.05
N ASN A 130 -15.39 -19.98 -8.45
CA ASN A 130 -15.09 -18.66 -8.99
C ASN A 130 -13.80 -18.06 -8.38
N LEU A 131 -12.84 -18.91 -7.98
CA LEU A 131 -11.57 -18.47 -7.42
C LEU A 131 -10.62 -18.01 -8.51
N VAL A 132 -9.96 -16.88 -8.26
CA VAL A 132 -8.80 -16.44 -9.05
C VAL A 132 -7.54 -16.95 -8.36
N ASN A 133 -6.69 -17.63 -9.13
CA ASN A 133 -5.38 -18.03 -8.63
C ASN A 133 -4.37 -16.87 -8.77
N LEU A 134 -4.10 -16.19 -7.66
CA LEU A 134 -3.17 -15.07 -7.63
C LEU A 134 -1.77 -15.41 -8.19
N GLN A 135 -1.28 -16.64 -7.99
CA GLN A 135 0.04 -17.03 -8.49
C GLN A 135 0.08 -17.17 -10.01
N GLU A 136 -1.02 -17.61 -10.63
CA GLU A 136 -1.13 -17.67 -12.08
C GLU A 136 -1.19 -16.26 -12.69
N GLU A 137 -1.93 -15.35 -12.05
CA GLU A 137 -2.02 -13.95 -12.46
C GLU A 137 -0.65 -13.24 -12.36
N ILE A 138 0.06 -13.43 -11.24
CA ILE A 138 1.43 -12.91 -11.07
C ILE A 138 2.37 -13.53 -12.10
N GLY A 139 2.31 -14.84 -12.33
CA GLY A 139 3.15 -15.52 -13.31
C GLY A 139 2.92 -15.04 -14.75
N LYS A 140 1.70 -14.64 -15.08
CA LYS A 140 1.31 -14.18 -16.42
C LYS A 140 1.61 -12.70 -16.67
N TYR A 141 1.40 -11.85 -15.67
CA TYR A 141 1.42 -10.39 -15.84
C TYR A 141 2.55 -9.69 -15.05
N GLY A 142 3.14 -10.35 -14.07
CA GLY A 142 4.08 -9.77 -13.12
C GLY A 142 3.38 -9.13 -11.92
N ALA A 143 4.08 -9.09 -10.79
CA ALA A 143 3.55 -8.61 -9.51
C ALA A 143 3.07 -7.15 -9.59
N ASP A 144 3.83 -6.28 -10.26
CA ASP A 144 3.50 -4.85 -10.38
C ASP A 144 2.24 -4.59 -11.19
N ALA A 145 2.06 -5.33 -12.29
CA ALA A 145 0.85 -5.19 -13.09
C ALA A 145 -0.39 -5.60 -12.30
N VAL A 146 -0.31 -6.68 -11.51
CA VAL A 146 -1.41 -7.14 -10.65
C VAL A 146 -1.69 -6.12 -9.54
N ARG A 147 -0.65 -5.63 -8.84
CA ARG A 147 -0.78 -4.59 -7.80
C ARG A 147 -1.44 -3.33 -8.33
N LEU A 148 -0.95 -2.81 -9.45
CA LEU A 148 -1.51 -1.61 -10.09
C LEU A 148 -2.96 -1.80 -10.50
N THR A 149 -3.31 -2.99 -10.98
CA THR A 149 -4.70 -3.28 -11.37
C THR A 149 -5.64 -3.18 -10.18
N MET A 150 -5.25 -3.72 -9.03
CA MET A 150 -6.05 -3.62 -7.81
C MET A 150 -6.14 -2.18 -7.30
N LEU A 151 -5.01 -1.47 -7.23
CA LEU A 151 -4.95 -0.11 -6.71
C LEU A 151 -5.60 0.92 -7.63
N PHE A 152 -5.73 0.61 -8.93
CA PHE A 152 -6.35 1.49 -9.93
C PHE A 152 -7.84 1.21 -10.14
N ALA A 153 -8.34 0.03 -9.74
CA ALA A 153 -9.72 -0.39 -9.97
C ALA A 153 -10.75 0.56 -9.34
N GLY A 154 -10.44 1.13 -8.17
CA GLY A 154 -11.34 2.04 -7.47
C GLY A 154 -10.75 2.53 -6.15
N PRO A 155 -11.54 3.27 -5.37
CA PRO A 155 -11.24 3.56 -3.96
C PRO A 155 -11.03 2.26 -3.16
N PRO A 156 -10.14 2.24 -2.17
CA PRO A 156 -9.84 1.03 -1.40
C PRO A 156 -11.06 0.48 -0.65
N GLU A 157 -12.04 1.31 -0.31
CA GLU A 157 -13.25 0.94 0.44
C GLU A 157 -14.35 0.30 -0.41
N GLU A 158 -14.23 0.37 -1.75
CA GLU A 158 -15.23 -0.18 -2.66
C GLU A 158 -14.90 -1.61 -3.07
N ASP A 159 -15.94 -2.43 -3.26
CA ASP A 159 -15.76 -3.78 -3.80
C ASP A 159 -15.23 -3.71 -5.23
N ILE A 160 -14.35 -4.66 -5.56
CA ILE A 160 -13.77 -4.79 -6.91
C ILE A 160 -14.24 -6.12 -7.49
N ASP A 161 -14.93 -6.07 -8.63
CA ASP A 161 -15.17 -7.26 -9.42
C ASP A 161 -13.96 -7.58 -10.28
N TRP A 162 -13.36 -8.75 -10.06
CA TRP A 162 -12.21 -9.21 -10.82
C TRP A 162 -12.54 -9.38 -12.32
N ALA A 163 -13.79 -9.65 -12.67
CA ALA A 163 -14.22 -9.76 -14.06
C ALA A 163 -14.12 -8.41 -14.82
N ASP A 164 -14.20 -7.30 -14.11
CA ASP A 164 -14.22 -5.95 -14.68
C ASP A 164 -12.83 -5.31 -14.79
N VAL A 165 -11.81 -5.94 -14.23
CA VAL A 165 -10.43 -5.43 -14.23
C VAL A 165 -9.52 -6.26 -15.15
N SER A 166 -8.50 -5.62 -15.71
CA SER A 166 -7.56 -6.29 -16.61
C SER A 166 -6.12 -5.89 -16.35
N PRO A 167 -5.27 -6.84 -15.88
CA PRO A 167 -3.83 -6.61 -15.74
C PRO A 167 -3.11 -6.25 -17.04
N THR A 168 -3.71 -6.54 -18.19
CA THR A 168 -3.14 -6.19 -19.50
C THR A 168 -2.98 -4.69 -19.69
N GLY A 169 -3.89 -3.87 -19.13
CA GLY A 169 -3.77 -2.42 -19.16
C GLY A 169 -2.55 -1.92 -18.39
N SER A 170 -2.36 -2.47 -17.19
CA SER A 170 -1.22 -2.18 -16.32
C SER A 170 0.11 -2.58 -16.96
N VAL A 171 0.19 -3.77 -17.60
CA VAL A 171 1.38 -4.19 -18.36
C VAL A 171 1.71 -3.19 -19.48
N LYS A 172 0.71 -2.81 -20.28
CA LYS A 172 0.92 -1.85 -21.39
C LYS A 172 1.41 -0.50 -20.88
N TRP A 173 0.85 -0.02 -19.76
CA TRP A 173 1.30 1.24 -19.18
C TRP A 173 2.73 1.14 -18.63
N LEU A 174 3.06 0.08 -17.88
CA LEU A 174 4.43 -0.16 -17.40
C LEU A 174 5.44 -0.27 -18.54
N SER A 175 5.08 -0.90 -19.67
CA SER A 175 5.95 -0.90 -20.87
C SER A 175 6.20 0.50 -21.43
N ARG A 176 5.21 1.40 -21.36
CA ARG A 176 5.38 2.81 -21.76
C ARG A 176 6.28 3.57 -20.80
N VAL A 177 6.13 3.33 -19.49
CA VAL A 177 7.00 3.88 -18.44
C VAL A 177 8.45 3.46 -18.67
N TRP A 178 8.68 2.16 -18.87
CA TRP A 178 10.00 1.63 -19.18
C TRP A 178 10.62 2.30 -20.41
N ARG A 179 9.83 2.44 -21.50
CA ARG A 179 10.29 3.08 -22.73
C ARG A 179 10.67 4.55 -22.56
N VAL A 180 10.02 5.31 -21.66
CA VAL A 180 10.47 6.68 -21.30
C VAL A 180 11.91 6.61 -20.79
N ALA A 181 12.17 5.76 -19.79
CA ALA A 181 13.48 5.65 -19.16
C ALA A 181 14.54 5.09 -20.11
N SER A 182 14.20 4.10 -20.95
CA SER A 182 15.14 3.52 -21.92
C SER A 182 15.57 4.51 -23.00
N ASP A 183 14.67 5.36 -23.50
CA ASP A 183 15.01 6.36 -24.52
C ASP A 183 15.92 7.46 -23.95
N ILE A 184 15.76 7.82 -22.67
CA ILE A 184 16.63 8.78 -21.96
C ILE A 184 17.99 8.15 -21.62
N GLY A 185 17.97 6.90 -21.14
CA GLY A 185 19.12 6.16 -20.64
C GLY A 185 19.83 6.85 -19.47
N ALA A 186 21.10 6.52 -19.26
CA ALA A 186 21.93 7.08 -18.19
C ALA A 186 22.65 8.39 -18.56
N ALA A 187 22.57 8.82 -19.83
CA ALA A 187 23.30 9.99 -20.33
C ALA A 187 22.73 11.30 -19.75
N GLY A 188 23.57 12.07 -19.06
CA GLY A 188 23.12 13.30 -18.39
C GLY A 188 22.48 13.07 -17.02
N LYS A 189 22.77 11.93 -16.36
CA LYS A 189 22.33 11.68 -14.96
C LYS A 189 22.69 12.83 -14.00
N ASP A 190 23.81 13.49 -14.24
CA ASP A 190 24.32 14.60 -13.43
C ASP A 190 23.90 15.98 -13.97
N SER A 191 22.92 16.02 -14.89
CA SER A 191 22.40 17.30 -15.41
C SER A 191 21.63 18.04 -14.31
N ASP A 192 21.82 19.36 -14.27
CA ASP A 192 21.08 20.24 -13.38
C ASP A 192 19.62 20.36 -13.88
N PRO A 193 18.62 19.89 -13.11
CA PRO A 193 17.22 19.96 -13.51
C PRO A 193 16.75 21.39 -13.78
N THR A 194 17.34 22.39 -13.12
CA THR A 194 16.96 23.81 -13.29
C THR A 194 17.23 24.36 -14.69
N THR A 195 18.09 23.68 -15.45
CA THR A 195 18.39 24.00 -16.85
C THR A 195 17.40 23.39 -17.84
N GLY A 196 16.43 22.61 -17.33
CA GLY A 196 15.45 21.94 -18.16
C GLY A 196 14.44 22.90 -18.80
N ASP A 197 13.81 22.44 -19.88
CA ASP A 197 12.75 23.16 -20.59
C ASP A 197 11.65 23.63 -19.62
N PRO A 198 11.41 24.95 -19.48
CA PRO A 198 10.51 25.49 -18.45
C PRO A 198 9.08 24.96 -18.52
N GLU A 199 8.56 24.73 -19.74
CA GLU A 199 7.18 24.27 -19.94
C GLU A 199 7.01 22.82 -19.49
N ILE A 200 7.96 21.95 -19.89
CA ILE A 200 7.97 20.55 -19.46
C ILE A 200 8.13 20.48 -17.94
N ARG A 201 9.05 21.26 -17.37
CA ARG A 201 9.28 21.27 -15.92
C ARG A 201 8.05 21.71 -15.13
N ALA A 202 7.40 22.80 -15.52
CA ALA A 202 6.18 23.26 -14.86
C ALA A 202 5.09 22.17 -14.85
N ALA A 203 4.88 21.50 -15.99
CA ALA A 203 3.93 20.39 -16.09
C ALA A 203 4.32 19.17 -15.23
N VAL A 204 5.61 18.84 -15.17
CA VAL A 204 6.14 17.77 -14.29
C VAL A 204 5.87 18.09 -12.83
N HIS A 205 6.23 19.29 -12.35
CA HIS A 205 6.06 19.67 -10.95
C HIS A 205 4.59 19.78 -10.54
N LYS A 206 3.71 20.23 -11.43
CA LYS A 206 2.26 20.18 -11.22
C LYS A 206 1.77 18.76 -10.98
N LEU A 207 2.19 17.81 -11.82
CA LEU A 207 1.80 16.41 -11.66
C LEU A 207 2.41 15.75 -10.41
N ILE A 208 3.61 16.17 -9.98
CA ILE A 208 4.18 15.76 -8.68
C ILE A 208 3.28 16.25 -7.54
N ALA A 209 2.91 17.54 -7.53
CA ALA A 209 2.07 18.11 -6.49
C ALA A 209 0.69 17.44 -6.43
N ASP A 210 0.06 17.22 -7.59
CA ASP A 210 -1.23 16.56 -7.71
C ASP A 210 -1.15 15.10 -7.22
N ALA A 211 -0.17 14.33 -7.69
CA ALA A 211 0.01 12.93 -7.27
C ALA A 211 0.32 12.79 -5.77
N THR A 212 1.08 13.73 -5.20
CA THR A 212 1.37 13.80 -3.76
C THR A 212 0.08 14.00 -2.98
N THR A 213 -0.72 15.00 -3.37
CA THR A 213 -2.01 15.29 -2.72
C THR A 213 -2.95 14.08 -2.73
N GLN A 214 -3.01 13.35 -3.85
CA GLN A 214 -3.87 12.16 -3.94
C GLN A 214 -3.33 10.98 -3.13
N THR A 215 -2.00 10.81 -3.07
CA THR A 215 -1.36 9.76 -2.27
C THR A 215 -1.60 10.00 -0.78
N ASP A 216 -1.42 11.23 -0.31
CA ASP A 216 -1.67 11.61 1.10
C ASP A 216 -3.14 11.44 1.50
N ALA A 217 -4.05 11.63 0.54
CA ALA A 217 -5.48 11.40 0.73
C ALA A 217 -5.91 9.92 0.56
N HIS A 218 -4.94 9.00 0.38
CA HIS A 218 -5.18 7.58 0.07
C HIS A 218 -6.06 7.32 -1.15
N ARG A 219 -6.12 8.27 -2.10
CA ARG A 219 -6.81 8.16 -3.39
C ARG A 219 -5.87 7.57 -4.44
N PHE A 220 -5.43 6.33 -4.21
CA PHE A 220 -4.38 5.68 -5.00
C PHE A 220 -4.73 5.54 -6.50
N ASN A 221 -5.98 5.25 -6.83
CA ASN A 221 -6.44 5.20 -8.22
C ASN A 221 -6.26 6.55 -8.94
N VAL A 222 -6.54 7.67 -8.25
CA VAL A 222 -6.35 9.02 -8.78
C VAL A 222 -4.86 9.37 -8.85
N ALA A 223 -4.07 8.98 -7.85
CA ALA A 223 -2.61 9.15 -7.87
C ALA A 223 -1.99 8.44 -9.08
N ILE A 224 -2.35 7.17 -9.32
CA ILE A 224 -1.91 6.39 -10.48
C ILE A 224 -2.34 7.07 -11.79
N ALA A 225 -3.54 7.64 -11.86
CA ALA A 225 -3.96 8.42 -13.02
C ALA A 225 -3.03 9.62 -13.29
N ARG A 226 -2.58 10.34 -12.26
CA ARG A 226 -1.58 11.43 -12.41
C ARG A 226 -0.23 10.90 -12.89
N LEU A 227 0.19 9.71 -12.45
CA LEU A 227 1.41 9.06 -12.95
C LEU A 227 1.26 8.65 -14.43
N MET A 228 0.07 8.20 -14.86
CA MET A 228 -0.23 7.91 -16.27
C MET A 228 -0.22 9.17 -17.15
N GLU A 229 -0.72 10.29 -16.62
CA GLU A 229 -0.63 11.61 -17.25
C GLU A 229 0.83 12.06 -17.38
N LEU A 230 1.63 11.91 -16.32
CA LEU A 230 3.08 12.19 -16.33
C LEU A 230 3.80 11.33 -17.38
N THR A 231 3.52 10.03 -17.40
CA THR A 231 4.08 9.12 -18.42
C THR A 231 3.73 9.60 -19.83
N SER A 232 2.51 10.07 -20.05
CA SER A 232 2.04 10.54 -21.35
C SER A 232 2.64 11.89 -21.74
N LEU A 233 2.83 12.80 -20.78
CA LEU A 233 3.58 14.05 -20.95
C LEU A 233 5.00 13.73 -21.42
N LEU A 234 5.73 12.90 -20.68
CA LEU A 234 7.11 12.55 -20.99
C LEU A 234 7.24 11.86 -22.35
N ARG A 235 6.34 10.93 -22.68
CA ARG A 235 6.34 10.32 -24.02
C ARG A 235 6.12 11.32 -25.14
N ARG A 236 5.14 12.23 -24.99
CA ARG A 236 4.90 13.27 -25.99
C ARG A 236 6.13 14.17 -26.16
N SER A 237 6.81 14.54 -25.08
CA SER A 237 8.04 15.33 -25.14
C SER A 237 9.15 14.58 -25.89
N VAL A 238 9.35 13.30 -25.62
CA VAL A 238 10.34 12.47 -26.33
C VAL A 238 9.98 12.34 -27.82
N ASP A 239 8.71 12.07 -28.14
CA ASP A 239 8.25 11.92 -29.52
C ASP A 239 8.32 13.25 -30.30
N ALA A 240 8.28 14.39 -29.60
CA ALA A 240 8.51 15.73 -30.12
C ALA A 240 10.01 16.14 -30.15
N ASP A 241 10.92 15.17 -30.03
CA ASP A 241 12.37 15.35 -30.14
C ASP A 241 13.02 16.19 -29.02
N ALA A 242 12.39 16.27 -27.83
CA ALA A 242 12.94 17.01 -26.70
C ALA A 242 14.35 16.53 -26.28
N LEU A 243 14.64 15.23 -26.49
CA LEU A 243 15.93 14.62 -26.14
C LEU A 243 17.10 15.12 -26.99
N SER A 244 16.84 15.72 -28.16
CA SER A 244 17.87 16.31 -29.00
C SER A 244 18.39 17.64 -28.47
N SER A 245 17.72 18.24 -27.48
CA SER A 245 18.16 19.47 -26.80
C SER A 245 18.60 19.19 -25.36
N PRO A 246 19.65 19.85 -24.84
CA PRO A 246 20.06 19.69 -23.44
C PRO A 246 18.95 20.03 -22.43
N ALA A 247 18.20 21.11 -22.68
CA ALA A 247 17.10 21.54 -21.81
C ALA A 247 15.93 20.53 -21.83
N GLY A 248 15.52 20.06 -23.01
CA GLY A 248 14.47 19.05 -23.11
C GLY A 248 14.88 17.72 -22.45
N ALA A 249 16.11 17.24 -22.69
CA ALA A 249 16.64 16.05 -22.05
C ALA A 249 16.68 16.16 -20.51
N ALA A 250 17.11 17.30 -19.97
CA ALA A 250 17.15 17.55 -18.53
C ALA A 250 15.74 17.54 -17.90
N ALA A 251 14.75 18.19 -18.53
CA ALA A 251 13.37 18.22 -18.03
C ALA A 251 12.68 16.84 -18.09
N VAL A 252 12.88 16.10 -19.19
CA VAL A 252 12.33 14.74 -19.32
C VAL A 252 12.98 13.80 -18.29
N ARG A 253 14.29 13.94 -18.02
CA ARG A 253 14.99 13.19 -16.97
C ARG A 253 14.46 13.51 -15.58
N GLU A 254 14.26 14.78 -15.24
CA GLU A 254 13.65 15.20 -13.97
C GLU A 254 12.30 14.52 -13.76
N GLY A 255 11.44 14.57 -14.78
CA GLY A 255 10.13 13.92 -14.75
C GLY A 255 10.21 12.39 -14.66
N ALA A 256 11.14 11.74 -15.37
CA ALA A 256 11.33 10.30 -15.30
C ALA A 256 11.82 9.86 -13.91
N GLY A 257 12.74 10.61 -13.29
CA GLY A 257 13.20 10.36 -11.92
C GLY A 257 12.11 10.61 -10.87
N ALA A 258 11.23 11.60 -11.07
CA ALA A 258 10.05 11.79 -10.23
C ALA A 258 9.04 10.65 -10.41
N LEU A 259 8.79 10.22 -11.65
CA LEU A 259 7.91 9.09 -11.97
C LEU A 259 8.41 7.80 -11.30
N ALA A 260 9.69 7.48 -11.37
CA ALA A 260 10.28 6.32 -10.70
C ALA A 260 10.03 6.33 -9.18
N ARG A 261 10.30 7.46 -8.53
CA ARG A 261 10.12 7.60 -7.08
C ARG A 261 8.65 7.48 -6.66
N MET A 262 7.73 8.12 -7.37
CA MET A 262 6.29 7.99 -7.06
C MET A 262 5.73 6.61 -7.41
N LEU A 263 6.21 6.00 -8.48
CA LEU A 263 5.78 4.66 -8.90
C LEU A 263 6.20 3.58 -7.90
N SER A 264 7.29 3.79 -7.14
CA SER A 264 7.88 2.80 -6.23
C SER A 264 6.93 2.21 -5.20
N ILE A 265 5.94 2.98 -4.71
CA ILE A 265 4.95 2.48 -3.74
C ILE A 265 3.88 1.60 -4.39
N PHE A 266 3.67 1.75 -5.70
CA PHE A 266 2.65 1.04 -6.47
C PHE A 266 3.22 -0.17 -7.21
N ALA A 267 4.31 0.05 -7.96
CA ALA A 267 5.01 -0.92 -8.79
C ALA A 267 6.53 -0.87 -8.52
N PRO A 268 6.98 -1.39 -7.36
CA PRO A 268 8.37 -1.27 -6.90
C PRO A 268 9.40 -1.88 -7.85
N PHE A 269 9.11 -3.00 -8.51
CA PHE A 269 10.10 -3.67 -9.36
C PHE A 269 10.35 -2.89 -10.66
N ALA A 270 9.28 -2.41 -11.29
CA ALA A 270 9.34 -1.54 -12.46
C ALA A 270 9.98 -0.20 -12.12
N ALA A 271 9.70 0.36 -10.93
CA ALA A 271 10.32 1.59 -10.44
C ALA A 271 11.84 1.46 -10.29
N GLU A 272 12.34 0.35 -9.72
CA GLU A 272 13.78 0.09 -9.65
C GLU A 272 14.41 -0.05 -11.03
N GLU A 273 13.80 -0.84 -11.92
CA GLU A 273 14.31 -1.03 -13.27
C GLU A 273 14.49 0.31 -14.01
N ILE A 274 13.50 1.22 -13.94
CA ILE A 274 13.63 2.52 -14.58
C ILE A 274 14.58 3.45 -13.84
N TRP A 275 14.72 3.32 -12.53
CA TRP A 275 15.68 4.10 -11.74
C TRP A 275 17.12 3.74 -12.11
N GLU A 276 17.41 2.44 -12.27
CA GLU A 276 18.70 1.94 -12.74
C GLU A 276 18.98 2.35 -14.20
N LEU A 277 17.99 2.26 -15.10
CA LEU A 277 18.13 2.71 -16.49
C LEU A 277 18.50 4.19 -16.61
N LEU A 278 18.01 5.03 -15.68
CA LEU A 278 18.37 6.43 -15.60
C LEU A 278 19.79 6.66 -15.06
N GLY A 279 20.49 5.61 -14.60
CA GLY A 279 21.83 5.64 -14.05
C GLY A 279 21.89 6.12 -12.60
N ASN A 280 20.77 6.06 -11.87
CA ASN A 280 20.68 6.50 -10.50
C ASN A 280 21.03 5.38 -9.51
N GLU A 281 21.69 5.78 -8.43
CA GLU A 281 22.03 4.91 -7.30
C GLU A 281 21.92 5.72 -5.99
N PRO A 282 21.69 5.10 -4.83
CA PRO A 282 21.34 3.68 -4.62
C PRO A 282 19.89 3.40 -5.05
N SER A 283 19.33 2.25 -4.66
CA SER A 283 17.92 1.85 -4.90
C SER A 283 16.90 2.99 -4.71
N VAL A 284 15.85 3.01 -5.54
CA VAL A 284 14.79 4.03 -5.52
C VAL A 284 14.10 4.15 -4.16
N VAL A 285 14.09 3.06 -3.38
CA VAL A 285 13.53 3.00 -2.02
C VAL A 285 14.22 4.00 -1.08
N HIS A 286 15.47 4.36 -1.35
CA HIS A 286 16.24 5.33 -0.57
C HIS A 286 16.20 6.76 -1.12
N ALA A 287 15.55 6.97 -2.28
CA ALA A 287 15.55 8.26 -2.97
C ALA A 287 14.49 9.24 -2.45
N GLY A 288 13.61 8.79 -1.54
CA GLY A 288 12.52 9.58 -0.96
C GLY A 288 11.43 9.95 -1.96
N TRP A 289 10.38 10.61 -1.49
CA TRP A 289 9.29 11.12 -2.34
C TRP A 289 9.71 12.43 -3.04
N PRO A 290 9.40 12.64 -4.34
CA PRO A 290 9.71 13.89 -5.01
C PRO A 290 8.91 15.06 -4.44
N THR A 291 9.56 16.22 -4.29
CA THR A 291 8.90 17.45 -3.86
C THR A 291 8.71 18.37 -5.07
N ALA A 292 7.48 18.86 -5.27
CA ALA A 292 7.20 19.86 -6.30
C ALA A 292 7.86 21.20 -5.92
N ASP A 293 8.41 21.93 -6.89
CA ASP A 293 8.94 23.27 -6.69
C ASP A 293 7.77 24.26 -6.69
N PRO A 294 7.45 24.94 -5.58
CA PRO A 294 6.33 25.87 -5.51
C PRO A 294 6.42 27.00 -6.54
N ALA A 295 7.62 27.41 -6.96
CA ALA A 295 7.80 28.46 -7.95
C ALA A 295 7.31 28.04 -9.35
N LEU A 296 7.30 26.74 -9.64
CA LEU A 296 6.84 26.16 -10.90
C LEU A 296 5.34 25.81 -10.91
N LEU A 297 4.66 26.01 -9.78
CA LEU A 297 3.21 25.82 -9.65
C LEU A 297 2.42 27.11 -9.89
N VAL A 298 3.10 28.25 -10.04
CA VAL A 298 2.46 29.53 -10.31
C VAL A 298 2.04 29.56 -11.77
N GLU A 299 0.72 29.62 -12.01
CA GLU A 299 0.18 29.85 -13.35
C GLU A 299 0.16 31.36 -13.61
N ASP A 300 0.93 31.82 -14.60
CA ASP A 300 0.92 33.21 -15.07
C ASP A 300 -0.40 33.59 -15.77
N THR A 301 -1.21 32.59 -16.15
CA THR A 301 -2.46 32.79 -16.86
C THR A 301 -3.47 31.74 -16.43
N VAL A 302 -4.65 32.16 -15.97
CA VAL A 302 -5.73 31.29 -15.54
C VAL A 302 -6.83 31.31 -16.59
N THR A 303 -7.23 30.11 -17.04
CA THR A 303 -8.43 29.99 -17.87
C THR A 303 -9.67 30.34 -17.04
N CYS A 304 -10.32 31.45 -17.38
CA CYS A 304 -11.59 31.86 -16.83
C CYS A 304 -12.75 31.23 -17.61
N ILE A 305 -13.60 30.49 -16.91
CA ILE A 305 -14.82 29.89 -17.48
C ILE A 305 -16.02 30.80 -17.19
N VAL A 306 -16.66 31.32 -18.24
CA VAL A 306 -17.87 32.14 -18.10
C VAL A 306 -19.12 31.28 -18.27
N GLN A 307 -19.96 31.24 -17.24
CA GLN A 307 -21.26 30.59 -17.28
C GLN A 307 -22.40 31.59 -17.07
N VAL A 308 -23.52 31.41 -17.78
CA VAL A 308 -24.77 32.15 -17.55
C VAL A 308 -25.90 31.14 -17.36
N ALA A 309 -26.54 31.18 -16.19
CA ALA A 309 -27.56 30.22 -15.76
C ALA A 309 -27.08 28.76 -15.85
N GLY A 310 -25.85 28.50 -15.41
CA GLY A 310 -25.25 27.15 -15.39
C GLY A 310 -24.84 26.59 -16.75
N LYS A 311 -24.98 27.37 -17.85
CA LYS A 311 -24.52 26.98 -19.19
C LYS A 311 -23.23 27.72 -19.54
N LEU A 312 -22.24 26.98 -20.03
CA LEU A 312 -21.00 27.52 -20.57
C LEU A 312 -21.29 28.53 -21.69
N ARG A 313 -20.71 29.72 -21.60
CA ARG A 313 -20.86 30.81 -22.57
C ARG A 313 -19.56 31.22 -23.22
N ASP A 314 -18.47 31.22 -22.46
CA ASP A 314 -17.17 31.63 -22.97
C ASP A 314 -16.02 31.00 -22.17
N LYS A 315 -14.84 30.99 -22.78
CA LYS A 315 -13.56 30.62 -22.15
C LYS A 315 -12.50 31.61 -22.64
N PHE A 316 -11.87 32.32 -21.71
CA PHE A 316 -10.72 33.18 -22.02
C PHE A 316 -9.61 33.01 -20.99
N ASP A 317 -8.38 33.31 -21.40
CA ASP A 317 -7.20 33.23 -20.56
C ASP A 317 -6.90 34.64 -20.03
N GLY A 318 -6.61 34.77 -18.73
CA GLY A 318 -6.37 36.05 -18.05
C GLY A 318 -5.36 35.96 -16.93
#